data_AF-A0A7C2EKP6-F1
#
_entry.id   AF-A0A7C2EKP6-F1
#
_cell.length_a   1.000
_cell.length_b   1.000
_cell.length_c   1.000
_cell.angle_alpha   90.00
_cell.angle_beta   90.00
_cell.angle_gamma   90.00
#
_symmetry.space_group_name_H-M   'P 1'
#
loop_
_entity.id
_entity.type
_entity.pdbx_description
1 polymer ?
#
loop_
_entity_poly.entity_id
_entity_poly.type
_entity_poly.pdbx_seq_one_letter_code
_entity_poly.pdbx_strand_id
1 'polypeptide(L)'
;MKRKVTRVAKQDTCLAAIVGTDVYRVWTDMLNCLVPEGRTHRLASLVAGMLRFSAERAFRKHRGHPPKGSLAEALVFGDELVGDEEEGALDLGTTPPGTARTLLSAATVRLFRDAKVKYTRTSARGGGYSIVDSALAEYHRWFAMPWE
;
A
#
# COMPACT_ATOMS: atom_id res chain seq x y z
N MET A 1 13.54 -32.32 4.69
CA MET A 1 12.29 -31.62 4.31
C MET A 1 12.51 -30.10 4.35
N LYS A 2 12.94 -29.46 3.26
CA LYS A 2 13.12 -27.99 3.18
C LYS A 2 12.93 -27.55 1.73
N ARG A 3 11.70 -27.25 1.28
CA ARG A 3 11.45 -26.68 -0.08
C ARG A 3 10.04 -26.11 -0.36
N LYS A 4 9.17 -25.94 0.65
CA LYS A 4 7.82 -25.35 0.43
C LYS A 4 7.68 -23.88 0.87
N VAL A 5 8.54 -23.38 1.76
CA VAL A 5 8.41 -22.01 2.32
C VAL A 5 8.80 -20.91 1.31
N THR A 6 9.73 -21.19 0.40
CA THR A 6 10.30 -20.16 -0.50
C THR A 6 9.41 -19.78 -1.70
N ARG A 7 8.42 -20.61 -2.06
CA ARG A 7 7.60 -20.36 -3.27
C ARG A 7 6.38 -19.46 -2.99
N VAL A 8 5.83 -19.53 -1.78
CA VAL A 8 4.65 -18.75 -1.36
C VAL A 8 5.02 -17.30 -1.09
N ALA A 9 6.15 -17.05 -0.41
CA ALA A 9 6.66 -15.69 -0.16
C ALA A 9 6.95 -14.90 -1.46
N LYS A 10 7.26 -15.58 -2.57
CA LYS A 10 7.53 -14.92 -3.86
C LYS A 10 6.25 -14.50 -4.59
N GLN A 11 5.11 -15.12 -4.25
CA GLN A 11 3.85 -14.95 -4.99
C GLN A 11 3.05 -13.71 -4.59
N ASP A 12 3.23 -13.13 -3.40
CA ASP A 12 2.52 -11.90 -2.99
C ASP A 12 3.50 -10.73 -2.79
N THR A 13 4.47 -10.58 -3.69
CA THR A 13 5.47 -9.48 -3.61
C THR A 13 5.00 -8.17 -4.25
N CYS A 14 3.85 -8.18 -4.94
CA CYS A 14 3.25 -6.98 -5.51
C CYS A 14 1.73 -7.09 -5.60
N LEU A 15 1.06 -5.94 -5.71
CA LEU A 15 -0.40 -5.86 -5.77
C LEU A 15 -0.97 -6.66 -6.95
N ALA A 16 -0.29 -6.70 -8.11
CA ALA A 16 -0.73 -7.45 -9.28
C ALA A 16 -0.99 -8.94 -8.99
N ALA A 17 -0.21 -9.56 -8.09
CA ALA A 17 -0.39 -10.96 -7.76
C ALA A 17 -1.53 -11.22 -6.75
N ILE A 18 -2.01 -10.15 -6.10
CA ILE A 18 -3.16 -10.17 -5.17
C ILE A 18 -4.45 -9.88 -5.94
N VAL A 19 -4.46 -8.83 -6.77
CA VAL A 19 -5.68 -8.35 -7.45
C VAL A 19 -5.89 -8.92 -8.85
N GLY A 20 -4.86 -9.56 -9.43
CA GLY A 20 -4.86 -10.06 -10.79
C GLY A 20 -4.35 -9.03 -11.81
N THR A 21 -3.86 -9.53 -12.95
CA THR A 21 -3.22 -8.71 -13.99
C THR A 21 -4.15 -7.68 -14.61
N ASP A 22 -5.41 -8.06 -14.85
CA ASP A 22 -6.36 -7.19 -15.56
C ASP A 22 -6.76 -5.99 -14.71
N VAL A 23 -7.06 -6.22 -13.43
CA VAL A 23 -7.36 -5.14 -12.47
C VAL A 23 -6.15 -4.24 -12.28
N TYR A 24 -4.97 -4.83 -12.10
CA TYR A 24 -3.74 -4.06 -11.92
C TYR A 24 -3.43 -3.18 -13.14
N ARG A 25 -3.66 -3.68 -14.36
CA ARG A 25 -3.49 -2.90 -15.59
C ARG A 25 -4.43 -1.70 -15.64
N VAL A 26 -5.71 -1.90 -15.31
CA VAL A 26 -6.67 -0.78 -15.23
C VAL A 26 -6.19 0.27 -14.23
N TRP A 27 -5.67 -0.14 -13.07
CA TRP A 27 -5.13 0.81 -12.09
C TRP A 27 -3.92 1.58 -12.61
N THR A 28 -2.98 0.90 -13.28
CA THR A 28 -1.83 1.60 -13.86
C THR A 28 -2.24 2.59 -14.95
N ASP A 29 -3.22 2.24 -15.78
CA ASP A 29 -3.74 3.12 -16.83
C ASP A 29 -4.48 4.33 -16.21
N MET A 30 -5.32 4.10 -15.19
CA MET A 30 -5.99 5.15 -14.44
C MET A 30 -4.99 6.12 -13.80
N LEU A 31 -3.97 5.60 -13.11
CA LEU A 31 -2.95 6.45 -12.48
C LEU A 31 -2.13 7.21 -13.51
N ASN A 32 -1.80 6.60 -14.65
CA ASN A 32 -1.09 7.28 -15.72
C ASN A 32 -1.88 8.51 -16.25
N CYS A 33 -3.20 8.38 -16.39
CA CYS A 33 -4.06 9.48 -16.83
C CYS A 33 -4.33 10.52 -15.73
N LEU A 34 -4.58 10.08 -14.48
CA LEU A 34 -5.07 10.95 -13.42
C LEU A 34 -3.97 11.64 -12.62
N VAL A 35 -2.79 11.03 -12.48
CA VAL A 35 -1.74 11.58 -11.61
C VAL A 35 -1.18 12.91 -12.12
N PRO A 36 -0.88 13.14 -13.41
CA PRO A 36 -0.27 14.39 -13.86
C PRO A 36 -0.99 15.66 -13.35
N GLU A 37 -2.32 15.70 -13.50
CA GLU A 37 -3.16 16.85 -13.13
C GLU A 37 -3.92 16.68 -11.81
N GLY A 38 -3.92 15.47 -11.24
CA GLY A 38 -4.70 15.14 -10.05
C GLY A 38 -4.18 15.83 -8.78
N ARG A 39 -5.10 16.31 -7.94
CA ARG A 39 -4.76 16.81 -6.61
C ARG A 39 -4.42 15.66 -5.66
N THR A 40 -3.35 15.78 -4.89
CA THR A 40 -2.87 14.69 -4.01
C THR A 40 -3.92 14.15 -3.05
N HIS A 41 -4.74 14.99 -2.41
CA HIS A 41 -5.78 14.48 -1.51
C HIS A 41 -6.81 13.58 -2.22
N ARG A 42 -7.14 13.86 -3.49
CA ARG A 42 -8.06 13.03 -4.29
C ARG A 42 -7.40 11.72 -4.71
N LEU A 43 -6.14 11.81 -5.13
CA LEU A 43 -5.34 10.65 -5.53
C LEU A 43 -5.05 9.74 -4.33
N ALA A 44 -4.83 10.31 -3.14
CA ALA A 44 -4.58 9.58 -1.91
C ALA A 44 -5.77 8.68 -1.55
N SER A 45 -6.99 9.22 -1.52
CA SER A 45 -8.19 8.43 -1.25
C SER A 45 -8.44 7.34 -2.31
N LEU A 46 -8.17 7.64 -3.59
CA LEU A 46 -8.28 6.65 -4.67
C LEU A 46 -7.30 5.48 -4.44
N VAL A 47 -6.03 5.77 -4.18
CA VAL A 47 -5.00 4.75 -3.96
C VAL A 47 -5.26 3.98 -2.65
N ALA A 48 -5.70 4.66 -1.59
CA ALA A 48 -6.15 3.99 -0.36
C ALA A 48 -7.28 2.99 -0.65
N GLY A 49 -8.25 3.37 -1.49
CA GLY A 49 -9.31 2.46 -1.94
C GLY A 49 -8.79 1.25 -2.73
N MET A 50 -7.79 1.44 -3.59
CA MET A 50 -7.09 0.33 -4.27
C MET A 50 -6.40 -0.62 -3.27
N LEU A 51 -5.77 -0.07 -2.22
CA LEU A 51 -5.16 -0.88 -1.17
C LEU A 51 -6.23 -1.64 -0.36
N ARG A 52 -7.37 -1.02 -0.03
CA ARG A 52 -8.48 -1.72 0.67
C ARG A 52 -9.09 -2.82 -0.19
N PHE A 53 -9.27 -2.56 -1.48
CA PHE A 53 -9.68 -3.61 -2.42
C PHE A 53 -8.67 -4.77 -2.45
N SER A 54 -7.37 -4.45 -2.40
CA SER A 54 -6.31 -5.46 -2.33
C SER A 54 -6.35 -6.26 -1.03
N ALA A 55 -6.61 -5.62 0.11
CA ALA A 55 -6.76 -6.28 1.41
C ALA A 55 -7.93 -7.27 1.40
N GLU A 56 -9.10 -6.86 0.89
CA GLU A 56 -10.27 -7.74 0.77
C GLU A 56 -9.98 -8.94 -0.15
N ARG A 57 -9.28 -8.71 -1.28
CA ARG A 57 -8.85 -9.79 -2.19
C ARG A 57 -7.86 -10.73 -1.52
N ALA A 58 -6.90 -10.21 -0.77
CA ALA A 58 -5.91 -10.99 -0.03
C ALA A 58 -6.58 -11.86 1.04
N PHE A 59 -7.49 -11.28 1.83
CA PHE A 59 -8.27 -11.97 2.85
C PHE A 59 -9.03 -13.15 2.24
N ARG A 60 -9.76 -12.93 1.14
CA ARG A 60 -10.51 -14.00 0.45
C ARG A 60 -9.60 -15.07 -0.14
N LYS A 61 -8.52 -14.68 -0.82
CA LYS A 61 -7.56 -15.59 -1.46
C LYS A 61 -6.94 -16.54 -0.44
N HIS A 62 -6.62 -16.03 0.76
CA HIS A 62 -5.98 -16.79 1.83
C HIS A 62 -6.93 -17.27 2.93
N ARG A 63 -8.25 -17.11 2.74
CA ARG A 63 -9.29 -17.50 3.71
C ARG A 63 -9.00 -16.97 5.12
N GLY A 64 -8.61 -15.71 5.22
CA GLY A 64 -8.26 -15.03 6.48
C GLY A 64 -6.90 -15.37 7.08
N HIS A 65 -6.08 -16.21 6.43
CA HIS A 65 -4.79 -16.65 6.96
C HIS A 65 -3.65 -16.38 5.95
N PRO A 66 -3.35 -15.11 5.64
CA PRO A 66 -2.25 -14.75 4.75
C PRO A 66 -0.88 -15.24 5.27
N PRO A 67 0.09 -15.49 4.38
CA PRO A 67 1.43 -15.92 4.79
C PRO A 67 2.14 -14.85 5.65
N LYS A 68 2.79 -15.28 6.74
CA LYS A 68 3.55 -14.36 7.61
C LYS A 68 4.67 -13.63 6.87
N GLY A 69 4.85 -12.35 7.16
CA GLY A 69 5.82 -11.44 6.54
C GLY A 69 5.50 -11.10 5.08
N SER A 70 4.29 -11.38 4.58
CA SER A 70 3.90 -11.10 3.20
C SER A 70 3.17 -9.76 3.06
N LEU A 71 3.12 -9.23 1.84
CA LEU A 71 2.28 -8.07 1.54
C LEU A 71 0.80 -8.34 1.84
N ALA A 72 0.34 -9.59 1.66
CA ALA A 72 -1.03 -9.97 1.97
C ALA A 72 -1.33 -9.86 3.47
N GLU A 73 -0.39 -10.27 4.33
CA GLU A 73 -0.53 -10.09 5.78
C GLU A 73 -0.50 -8.62 6.16
N ALA A 74 0.42 -7.85 5.58
CA ALA A 74 0.50 -6.40 5.80
C ALA A 74 -0.76 -5.64 5.36
N LEU A 75 -1.42 -6.08 4.28
CA LEU A 75 -2.70 -5.52 3.86
C LEU A 75 -3.83 -5.89 4.83
N VAL A 76 -3.92 -7.16 5.23
CA VAL A 76 -5.07 -7.63 6.02
C VAL A 76 -4.99 -7.18 7.49
N PHE A 77 -3.82 -7.30 8.11
CA PHE A 77 -3.63 -7.07 9.55
C PHE A 77 -2.73 -5.87 9.83
N GLY A 78 -2.39 -5.06 8.82
CA GLY A 78 -1.45 -3.94 8.99
C GLY A 78 -1.84 -2.95 10.08
N ASP A 79 -3.14 -2.80 10.37
CA ASP A 79 -3.64 -1.94 11.45
C ASP A 79 -3.50 -2.58 12.84
N GLU A 80 -3.61 -3.91 12.93
CA GLU A 80 -3.50 -4.69 14.18
C GLU A 80 -2.04 -5.00 14.55
N LEU A 81 -1.16 -5.08 13.55
CA LEU A 81 0.28 -5.32 13.72
C LEU A 81 1.06 -4.10 14.23
N VAL A 82 0.42 -2.94 14.36
CA VAL A 82 1.01 -1.71 14.94
C VAL A 82 0.99 -1.74 16.48
N GLY A 83 0.47 -2.82 17.10
CA GLY A 83 0.46 -3.02 18.55
C GLY A 83 1.84 -3.36 19.14
N ASP A 84 2.19 -2.59 20.18
CA ASP A 84 3.21 -2.76 21.22
C ASP A 84 4.66 -2.28 20.99
N GLU A 85 5.16 -2.07 19.76
CA GLU A 85 6.56 -1.60 19.55
C GLU A 85 6.71 -0.29 18.75
N GLU A 86 5.66 0.22 18.11
CA GLU A 86 5.74 1.37 17.17
C GLU A 86 5.09 2.68 17.66
N GLU A 87 4.56 2.77 18.89
CA GLU A 87 4.04 4.06 19.41
C GLU A 87 5.12 5.16 19.54
N GLY A 88 6.41 4.78 19.58
CA GLY A 88 7.55 5.70 19.59
C GLY A 88 8.19 6.00 18.21
N ALA A 89 7.75 5.34 17.14
CA ALA A 89 8.39 5.38 15.82
C ALA A 89 7.60 6.18 14.77
N LEU A 90 6.72 7.07 15.20
CA LEU A 90 6.01 8.06 14.36
C LEU A 90 6.95 9.13 13.75
N ASP A 91 8.26 8.98 13.88
CA ASP A 91 9.22 9.76 13.11
C ASP A 91 9.33 9.17 11.69
N LEU A 92 8.95 9.97 10.69
CA LEU A 92 8.81 9.61 9.27
C LEU A 92 10.09 9.05 8.60
N GLY A 93 11.18 8.87 9.33
CA GLY A 93 12.50 8.46 8.83
C GLY A 93 13.02 7.10 9.29
N THR A 94 12.39 6.42 10.26
CA THR A 94 13.04 5.28 10.95
C THR A 94 12.15 4.05 11.10
N THR A 95 11.26 3.78 10.15
CA THR A 95 10.49 2.53 10.17
C THR A 95 11.41 1.33 9.90
N PRO A 96 11.46 0.32 10.78
CA PRO A 96 12.30 -0.87 10.58
C PRO A 96 12.00 -1.56 9.24
N PRO A 97 13.02 -2.08 8.52
CA PRO A 97 12.78 -2.83 7.31
C PRO A 97 11.98 -4.11 7.61
N GLY A 98 10.92 -4.35 6.84
CA GLY A 98 10.09 -5.56 6.97
C GLY A 98 8.80 -5.38 7.78
N THR A 99 8.53 -4.18 8.30
CA THR A 99 7.21 -3.86 8.89
C THR A 99 6.09 -3.85 7.84
N ALA A 100 4.84 -3.98 8.29
CA ALA A 100 3.68 -3.85 7.42
C ALA A 100 3.70 -2.54 6.62
N ARG A 101 4.05 -1.42 7.26
CA ARG A 101 4.14 -0.11 6.60
C ARG A 101 5.20 -0.07 5.49
N THR A 102 6.39 -0.66 5.70
CA THR A 102 7.43 -0.68 4.66
C THR A 102 7.03 -1.54 3.46
N LEU A 103 6.35 -2.67 3.69
CA LEU A 103 5.81 -3.52 2.62
C LEU A 103 4.73 -2.79 1.81
N LEU A 104 3.78 -2.13 2.48
CA LEU A 104 2.73 -1.34 1.83
C LEU A 104 3.30 -0.16 1.05
N SER A 105 4.26 0.57 1.63
CA SER A 105 4.95 1.66 0.96
C SER A 105 5.69 1.17 -0.29
N ALA A 106 6.50 0.12 -0.18
CA ALA A 106 7.23 -0.45 -1.32
C ALA A 106 6.29 -0.91 -2.45
N ALA A 107 5.17 -1.56 -2.10
CA ALA A 107 4.16 -2.00 -3.05
C ALA A 107 3.48 -0.81 -3.77
N THR A 108 3.18 0.26 -3.03
CA THR A 108 2.54 1.46 -3.57
C THR A 108 3.51 2.27 -4.45
N VAL A 109 4.76 2.45 -4.03
CA VAL A 109 5.80 3.05 -4.88
C VAL A 109 5.95 2.27 -6.19
N ARG A 110 5.96 0.94 -6.12
CA ARG A 110 6.01 0.08 -7.31
C ARG A 110 4.81 0.32 -8.23
N LEU A 111 3.60 0.47 -7.69
CA LEU A 111 2.40 0.78 -8.50
C LEU A 111 2.58 2.08 -9.29
N PHE A 112 3.06 3.16 -8.67
CA PHE A 112 3.31 4.44 -9.36
C PHE A 112 4.41 4.33 -10.41
N ARG A 113 5.49 3.62 -10.09
CA ARG A 113 6.59 3.36 -11.03
C ARG A 113 6.11 2.58 -12.25
N ASP A 114 5.32 1.52 -12.04
CA ASP A 114 4.78 0.70 -13.11
C ASP A 114 3.76 1.49 -13.95
N ALA A 115 3.03 2.42 -13.34
CA ALA A 115 2.17 3.41 -14.01
C ALA A 115 2.94 4.57 -14.69
N LYS A 116 4.28 4.59 -14.60
CA LYS A 116 5.17 5.59 -15.20
C LYS A 116 4.87 7.04 -14.76
N VAL A 117 4.46 7.22 -13.52
CA VAL A 117 4.14 8.54 -12.95
C VAL A 117 4.92 8.79 -11.65
N LYS A 118 5.22 10.06 -11.39
CA LYS A 118 5.89 10.48 -10.14
C LYS A 118 4.86 10.57 -9.02
N TYR A 119 5.20 10.00 -7.86
CA TYR A 119 4.38 10.10 -6.65
C TYR A 119 4.81 11.24 -5.72
N THR A 120 6.02 11.78 -5.90
CA THR A 120 6.52 12.93 -5.17
C THR A 120 6.10 14.24 -5.83
N ARG A 121 5.80 15.26 -5.02
CA ARG A 121 5.41 16.60 -5.44
C ARG A 121 6.09 17.65 -4.58
N THR A 122 6.13 18.86 -5.12
CA THR A 122 6.64 20.05 -4.43
C THR A 122 5.52 21.07 -4.36
N SER A 123 5.30 21.64 -3.17
CA SER A 123 4.30 22.71 -2.98
C SER A 123 4.85 24.06 -3.48
N ALA A 124 3.98 25.04 -3.64
CA ALA A 124 4.39 26.41 -3.99
C ALA A 124 5.35 27.04 -2.95
N ARG A 125 5.37 26.52 -1.71
CA ARG A 125 6.26 26.93 -0.63
C ARG A 125 7.57 26.13 -0.58
N GLY A 126 7.84 25.28 -1.57
CA GLY A 126 9.03 24.42 -1.63
C GLY A 126 8.96 23.15 -0.76
N GLY A 127 7.94 22.98 0.08
CA GLY A 127 7.75 21.77 0.89
C GLY A 127 7.41 20.57 0.00
N GLY A 128 8.19 19.49 0.13
CA GLY A 128 7.96 18.22 -0.55
C GLY A 128 6.84 17.42 0.11
N TYR A 129 6.03 16.73 -0.69
CA TYR A 129 4.98 15.83 -0.19
C TYR A 129 4.78 14.66 -1.16
N SER A 130 4.20 13.57 -0.66
CA SER A 130 4.15 12.28 -1.34
C SER A 130 2.71 11.77 -1.40
N ILE A 131 2.25 11.41 -2.59
CA ILE A 131 0.93 10.78 -2.76
C ILE A 131 0.90 9.43 -2.05
N VAL A 132 2.02 8.71 -2.02
CA VAL A 132 2.14 7.41 -1.34
C VAL A 132 1.93 7.58 0.16
N ASP A 133 2.61 8.53 0.80
CA ASP A 133 2.48 8.73 2.25
C ASP A 133 1.08 9.19 2.63
N SER A 134 0.49 10.08 1.83
CA SER A 134 -0.91 10.46 1.99
C SER A 134 -1.84 9.25 1.83
N ALA A 135 -1.67 8.43 0.79
CA ALA A 135 -2.51 7.26 0.55
C ALA A 135 -2.42 6.22 1.67
N LEU A 136 -1.24 5.98 2.24
CA LEU A 136 -1.07 5.08 3.38
C LEU A 136 -1.73 5.64 4.64
N ALA A 137 -1.61 6.94 4.88
CA ALA A 137 -2.30 7.58 6.00
C ALA A 137 -3.83 7.46 5.87
N GLU A 138 -4.38 7.68 4.66
CA GLU A 138 -5.80 7.48 4.34
C GLU A 138 -6.22 6.01 4.47
N TYR A 139 -5.35 5.07 4.06
CA TYR A 139 -5.58 3.63 4.16
C TYR A 139 -5.73 3.17 5.61
N HIS A 140 -4.84 3.61 6.50
CA HIS A 140 -4.88 3.27 7.93
C HIS A 140 -6.05 3.94 8.66
N ARG A 141 -6.47 5.13 8.22
CA ARG A 141 -7.62 5.85 8.79
C ARG A 141 -8.96 5.49 8.17
N TRP A 142 -9.00 4.48 7.30
CA TRP A 142 -10.16 4.20 6.45
C TRP A 142 -11.48 4.04 7.21
N PHE A 143 -11.46 3.48 8.43
CA PHE A 143 -12.62 3.32 9.30
C PHE A 143 -12.68 4.31 10.49
N ALA A 144 -11.71 5.22 10.58
CA ALA A 144 -11.62 6.23 11.65
C ALA A 144 -11.75 7.63 11.05
N MET A 145 -12.59 7.78 10.03
CA MET A 145 -12.75 9.02 9.30
C MET A 145 -13.62 10.00 10.09
N PRO A 146 -13.20 11.25 10.29
CA PRO A 146 -13.87 12.20 11.18
C PRO A 146 -15.23 12.72 10.69
N TRP A 147 -15.74 12.21 9.56
CA TRP A 147 -17.06 12.56 9.01
C TRP A 147 -18.07 11.41 9.08
N GLU A 148 -17.66 10.23 9.55
CA GLU A 148 -18.56 9.17 10.02
C GLU A 148 -18.89 9.39 11.50
#